data_AF-A0A1Q3Z477-F1
#
_entry.id   AF-A0A1Q3Z477-F1
#
_cell.length_a   1.000
_cell.length_b   1.000
_cell.length_c   1.000
_cell.angle_alpha   90.00
_cell.angle_beta   90.00
_cell.angle_gamma   90.00
#
_symmetry.space_group_name_H-M   'P 1'
#
loop_
_entity.id
_entity.type
_entity.pdbx_description
1 polymer ?
#
loop_
_entity_poly.entity_id
_entity_poly.type
_entity_poly.pdbx_seq_one_letter_code
_entity_poly.pdbx_strand_id
1 'polypeptide(L)'
;MTSKKLPPPPDFDDDAPILTPEQAKRLRPASEWFAEAGIPMPVPRGRPRTEQPKRAVTIRLDAEAVDYFKSTGPGWQTRINDVLLREARKQRA
;
A
#
# COMPACT_ATOMS: atom_id res chain seq x y z
N MET A 1 5.30 1.86 -9.95
CA MET A 1 5.90 0.93 -8.98
C MET A 1 6.13 -0.37 -9.71
N THR A 2 7.38 -0.70 -10.07
CA THR A 2 7.67 -2.00 -10.66
C THR A 2 7.77 -2.99 -9.51
N SER A 3 6.85 -3.95 -9.41
CA SER A 3 7.07 -5.09 -8.52
C SER A 3 8.25 -5.86 -9.09
N LYS A 4 9.44 -5.64 -8.53
CA LYS A 4 10.64 -6.40 -8.89
C LYS A 4 10.36 -7.85 -8.50
N LYS A 5 10.09 -8.71 -9.49
CA LYS A 5 9.84 -10.13 -9.28
C LYS A 5 11.03 -10.70 -8.50
N LEU A 6 10.79 -11.26 -7.32
CA LEU A 6 11.85 -11.85 -6.51
C LEU A 6 12.43 -13.04 -7.30
N PRO A 7 13.76 -13.23 -7.34
CA PRO A 7 14.32 -14.45 -7.90
C PRO A 7 13.77 -15.67 -7.15
N PRO A 8 13.70 -16.85 -7.81
CA PRO A 8 13.34 -18.08 -7.11
C PRO A 8 14.29 -18.31 -5.94
N PRO A 9 13.81 -18.93 -4.86
CA PRO A 9 14.66 -19.21 -3.71
C PRO A 9 15.77 -20.23 -4.09
N PRO A 10 16.89 -20.28 -3.35
CA PRO A 10 18.04 -21.12 -3.70
C PRO A 10 17.77 -22.62 -3.75
N ASP A 11 16.69 -23.06 -3.10
CA ASP A 11 16.20 -24.44 -3.02
C ASP A 11 15.08 -24.74 -4.04
N PHE A 12 14.88 -23.87 -5.02
CA PHE A 12 13.92 -24.11 -6.10
C PHE A 12 14.39 -25.26 -7.00
N ASP A 13 13.56 -26.28 -7.13
CA ASP A 13 13.81 -27.45 -7.98
C ASP A 13 13.01 -27.33 -9.29
N ASP A 14 13.71 -27.06 -10.40
CA ASP A 14 13.13 -26.95 -11.75
C ASP A 14 12.58 -28.28 -12.28
N ASP A 15 13.06 -29.42 -11.76
CA ASP A 15 12.66 -30.76 -12.18
C ASP A 15 11.51 -31.34 -11.34
N ALA A 16 10.94 -30.55 -10.42
CA ALA A 16 9.81 -30.97 -9.61
C ALA A 16 8.62 -31.40 -10.49
N PRO A 17 7.96 -32.53 -10.17
CA PRO A 17 6.85 -33.02 -10.98
C PRO A 17 5.68 -32.03 -10.95
N ILE A 18 5.08 -31.79 -12.12
CA ILE A 18 3.91 -30.94 -12.26
C ILE A 18 2.77 -31.50 -11.42
N LEU A 19 2.12 -30.61 -10.65
CA LEU A 19 0.99 -30.96 -9.81
C LEU A 19 -0.18 -31.50 -10.66
N THR A 20 -0.59 -32.74 -10.41
CA THR A 20 -1.76 -33.34 -11.08
C THR A 20 -3.08 -32.80 -10.49
N PRO A 21 -4.21 -32.83 -11.24
CA PRO A 21 -5.50 -32.38 -10.72
C PRO A 21 -5.98 -33.15 -9.48
N GLU A 22 -5.70 -34.44 -9.39
CA GLU A 22 -6.06 -35.26 -8.23
C GLU A 22 -5.22 -34.91 -6.99
N GLN A 23 -3.94 -34.55 -7.17
CA GLN A 23 -3.11 -34.04 -6.09
C GLN A 23 -3.55 -32.63 -5.65
N ALA A 24 -3.96 -31.77 -6.59
CA ALA A 24 -4.46 -30.43 -6.28
C ALA A 24 -5.69 -30.47 -5.37
N LYS A 25 -6.60 -31.43 -5.55
CA LYS A 25 -7.79 -31.62 -4.70
C LYS A 25 -7.45 -32.01 -3.25
N ARG A 26 -6.26 -32.57 -3.01
CA ARG A 26 -5.78 -32.97 -1.68
C ARG A 26 -5.04 -31.87 -0.95
N LEU A 27 -4.79 -30.73 -1.61
CA LEU A 27 -4.16 -29.58 -0.95
C LEU A 27 -5.09 -29.04 0.14
N ARG A 28 -4.49 -28.70 1.27
CA ARG A 28 -5.18 -28.06 2.40
C ARG A 28 -4.85 -26.57 2.45
N PRO A 29 -5.72 -25.73 3.04
CA PRO A 29 -5.45 -24.32 3.23
C PRO A 29 -4.15 -24.08 4.01
N ALA A 30 -3.36 -23.10 3.57
CA ALA A 30 -2.12 -22.72 4.27
C ALA A 30 -2.37 -22.40 5.75
N SER A 31 -3.51 -21.76 6.07
CA SER A 31 -3.89 -21.41 7.44
C SER A 31 -3.90 -22.61 8.39
N GLU A 32 -4.32 -23.79 7.92
CA GLU A 32 -4.34 -24.99 8.74
C GLU A 32 -2.92 -25.51 9.00
N TRP A 33 -2.06 -25.49 7.98
CA TRP A 33 -0.67 -25.90 8.12
C TRP A 33 0.10 -24.97 9.07
N PHE A 34 -0.08 -23.66 8.95
CA PHE A 34 0.55 -22.67 9.84
C PHE A 34 0.09 -22.84 11.30
N ALA A 35 -1.21 -23.10 11.51
CA ALA A 35 -1.75 -23.37 12.84
C ALA A 35 -1.15 -24.64 13.47
N GLU A 36 -1.05 -25.72 12.70
CA GLU A 36 -0.44 -26.98 13.14
C GLU A 36 1.06 -26.84 13.43
N ALA A 37 1.78 -26.06 12.60
CA ALA A 37 3.20 -25.77 12.78
C ALA A 37 3.49 -24.82 13.97
N GLY A 38 2.46 -24.21 14.58
CA GLY A 38 2.62 -23.20 15.62
C GLY A 38 3.26 -21.90 15.10
N ILE A 39 3.21 -21.66 13.79
CA ILE A 39 3.81 -20.49 13.13
C ILE A 39 2.70 -19.49 12.80
N PRO A 40 2.80 -18.21 13.20
CA PRO A 40 1.79 -17.23 12.86
C PRO A 40 1.72 -17.02 11.34
N MET A 41 0.50 -16.93 10.81
CA MET A 41 0.28 -16.57 9.42
C MET A 41 0.91 -15.19 9.13
N PRO A 42 1.61 -15.03 7.99
CA PRO A 42 2.16 -13.74 7.62
C PRO A 42 1.02 -12.74 7.39
N VAL A 43 0.98 -11.69 8.22
CA VAL A 43 0.03 -10.59 8.06
C VAL A 43 0.36 -9.87 6.75
N PRO A 44 -0.65 -9.58 5.89
CA PRO A 44 -0.40 -8.85 4.64
C PRO A 44 0.32 -7.55 4.94
N ARG A 45 1.51 -7.39 4.33
CA ARG A 45 2.32 -6.18 4.46
C ARG A 45 1.58 -5.01 3.78
N GLY A 46 1.29 -3.96 4.54
CA GLY A 46 0.66 -2.74 4.04
C GLY A 46 0.71 -1.62 5.08
N ARG A 47 0.54 -0.36 4.64
CA ARG A 47 0.35 0.76 5.56
C ARG A 47 -0.93 0.49 6.37
N PRO A 48 -0.91 0.62 7.71
CA PRO A 48 -2.11 0.51 8.53
C PRO A 48 -3.24 1.36 7.95
N ARG A 49 -4.44 0.80 7.87
CA ARG A 49 -5.61 1.53 7.40
C ARG A 49 -5.84 2.71 8.35
N THR A 50 -5.87 3.92 7.81
CA THR A 50 -6.20 5.13 8.59
C THR A 50 -7.71 5.35 8.55
N GLU A 51 -8.30 5.75 9.67
CA GLU A 51 -9.73 6.05 9.79
C GLU A 51 -10.17 7.19 8.84
N GLN A 52 -9.27 8.15 8.61
CA GLN A 52 -9.55 9.31 7.76
C GLN A 52 -8.43 9.49 6.71
N PRO A 53 -8.50 8.75 5.58
CA PRO A 53 -7.51 8.89 4.53
C PRO A 53 -7.67 10.23 3.80
N LYS A 54 -6.55 10.78 3.33
CA LYS A 54 -6.57 11.94 2.41
C LYS A 54 -7.34 11.53 1.15
N ARG A 55 -8.28 12.38 0.73
CA ARG A 55 -9.05 12.16 -0.51
C ARG A 55 -8.28 12.77 -1.68
N ALA A 56 -8.01 11.97 -2.71
CA ALA A 56 -7.49 12.49 -3.97
C ALA A 56 -8.61 13.22 -4.71
N VAL A 57 -8.47 14.52 -4.90
CA VAL A 57 -9.44 15.36 -5.61
C VAL A 57 -8.70 16.21 -6.65
N THR A 58 -9.37 16.48 -7.77
CA THR A 58 -8.88 17.40 -8.80
C THR A 58 -9.52 18.76 -8.56
N ILE A 59 -8.73 19.76 -8.19
CA ILE A 59 -9.17 21.15 -8.03
C ILE A 59 -8.29 22.07 -8.87
N ARG A 60 -8.85 23.19 -9.32
CA ARG A 60 -8.08 24.28 -9.93
C ARG A 60 -7.76 25.31 -8.85
N LEU A 61 -6.52 25.77 -8.84
CA LEU A 61 -6.00 26.78 -7.92
C LEU A 61 -5.40 27.90 -8.75
N ASP A 62 -5.39 29.12 -8.22
CA ASP A 62 -4.76 30.26 -8.88
C ASP A 62 -3.26 30.03 -9.10
N ALA A 63 -2.75 30.51 -10.23
CA ALA A 63 -1.36 30.32 -10.63
C ALA A 63 -0.40 30.89 -9.57
N GLU A 64 -0.68 32.08 -9.05
CA GLU A 64 0.12 32.73 -8.01
C GLU A 64 0.28 31.86 -6.77
N ALA A 65 -0.81 31.25 -6.30
CA ALA A 65 -0.77 30.36 -5.14
C ALA A 65 0.08 29.12 -5.43
N VAL A 66 -0.10 28.49 -6.59
CA VAL A 66 0.67 27.30 -6.99
C VAL A 66 2.16 27.62 -7.09
N ASP A 67 2.51 28.75 -7.70
CA ASP A 67 3.89 29.17 -7.91
C ASP A 67 4.58 29.50 -6.58
N TYR A 68 3.89 30.23 -5.70
CA TYR A 68 4.38 30.48 -4.34
C TYR A 68 4.67 29.18 -3.61
N PHE A 69 3.71 28.25 -3.54
CA PHE A 69 3.94 27.00 -2.81
C PHE A 69 5.02 26.15 -3.48
N LYS A 70 5.06 26.02 -4.82
CA LYS A 70 6.14 25.30 -5.50
C LYS A 70 7.52 25.86 -5.19
N SER A 71 7.66 27.19 -5.10
CA SER A 71 8.94 27.84 -4.76
C SER A 71 9.48 27.42 -3.39
N THR A 72 8.61 27.01 -2.46
CA THR A 72 9.01 26.53 -1.13
C THR A 72 9.63 25.12 -1.13
N GLY A 73 9.80 24.51 -2.32
CA GLY A 73 10.52 23.25 -2.50
C GLY A 73 9.72 21.99 -2.14
N PRO A 74 10.40 20.84 -1.97
CA PRO A 74 9.75 19.56 -1.70
C PRO A 74 8.77 19.64 -0.54
N GLY A 75 7.60 19.00 -0.67
CA GLY A 75 6.54 19.06 0.35
C GLY A 75 5.53 20.20 0.19
N TRP A 76 5.61 21.00 -0.88
CA TRP A 76 4.68 22.12 -1.11
C TRP A 76 3.21 21.73 -1.14
N GLN A 77 2.89 20.54 -1.66
CA GLN A 77 1.54 19.98 -1.66
C GLN A 77 1.02 19.70 -0.24
N THR A 78 1.90 19.37 0.70
CA THR A 78 1.51 19.22 2.11
C THR A 78 1.26 20.59 2.73
N ARG A 79 2.12 21.58 2.46
CA ARG A 79 1.94 22.94 2.98
C ARG A 79 0.62 23.57 2.52
N ILE A 80 0.28 23.47 1.22
CA ILE A 80 -0.99 24.01 0.72
C ILE A 80 -2.20 23.30 1.33
N ASN A 81 -2.13 21.98 1.52
CA ASN A 81 -3.16 21.22 2.23
C ASN A 81 -3.35 21.72 3.68
N ASP A 82 -2.26 22.01 4.39
CA ASP A 82 -2.34 22.47 5.79
C ASP A 82 -2.96 23.86 5.91
N VAL A 83 -2.72 24.73 4.92
CA VAL A 83 -3.38 26.05 4.82
C VAL A 83 -4.88 25.88 4.59
N LEU A 84 -5.29 25.06 3.61
CA LEU A 84 -6.70 24.77 3.34
C LEU A 84 -7.41 24.18 4.58
N LEU A 85 -6.74 23.26 5.29
CA LEU A 85 -7.28 22.65 6.50
C LEU A 85 -7.43 23.68 7.64
N ARG A 86 -6.47 24.60 7.80
CA ARG A 86 -6.54 25.67 8.79
C ARG A 86 -7.73 26.58 8.53
N GLU A 87 -7.92 27.03 7.28
CA GLU A 87 -9.04 27.90 6.92
C GLU A 87 -10.38 27.19 7.09
N ALA A 88 -10.48 25.92 6.69
CA ALA A 88 -11.68 25.11 6.91
C ALA A 88 -12.03 24.94 8.40
N ARG A 89 -11.03 24.86 9.29
CA ARG A 89 -11.25 24.78 10.74
C ARG A 89 -11.73 26.12 11.32
N LYS A 90 -11.17 27.24 10.86
CA LYS A 90 -11.60 28.58 11.29
C LYS A 90 -13.06 28.85 10.95
N GLN A 91 -13.53 28.41 9.78
CA GLN A 91 -14.92 28.58 9.34
C GLN A 91 -15.92 27.67 10.07
N ARG A 92 -15.45 26.67 10.81
CA ARG A 92 -16.29 25.76 11.59
C ARG A 92 -16.39 26.14 13.07
N ALA A 93 -15.59 27.10 13.53
CA ALA A 93 -15.64 27.67 14.87
C ALA A 93 -16.62 28.85 14.90
#